data_AF-A0AAN9Z2Y9-F1
#
_entry.id   AF-A0AAN9Z2Y9-F1
#
_cell.length_a   1.000
_cell.length_b   1.000
_cell.length_c   1.000
_cell.angle_alpha   90.00
_cell.angle_beta   90.00
_cell.angle_gamma   90.00
#
_symmetry.space_group_name_H-M   'P 1'
#
loop_
_entity.id
_entity.type
_entity.pdbx_description
1 polymer ?
#
loop_
_entity_poly.entity_id
_entity_poly.type
_entity_poly.pdbx_seq_one_letter_code
_entity_poly.pdbx_strand_id
1 'polypeptide(L)'
;MDFVFVYGTLKRNEPNHTWMEDKAFGYSQYICNGVTVEKYPLVIATRYNIPFLLDVPGEGHNVTGEVYEIDSPKLQHLDVLERHPDYYVREMIEVQCGGKKVSAWVYLLREFRPHLLDEPFLEDYSSTGDHGKPYVERAERDSSYDVKKDVKLTNHKQFI
;
A
#
# COMPACT_ATOMS: atom_id res chain seq x y z
N MET A 1 8.62 -15.35 -12.03
CA MET A 1 7.31 -14.78 -11.67
C MET A 1 7.28 -14.74 -10.17
N ASP A 2 6.80 -13.62 -9.63
CA ASP A 2 6.65 -13.39 -8.19
C ASP A 2 5.18 -13.12 -7.87
N PHE A 3 4.82 -13.17 -6.59
CA PHE A 3 3.52 -12.70 -6.13
C PHE A 3 3.63 -11.32 -5.49
N VAL A 4 2.62 -10.48 -5.69
CA VAL A 4 2.43 -9.23 -4.97
C VAL A 4 1.07 -9.23 -4.30
N PHE A 5 1.02 -8.74 -3.07
CA PHE A 5 -0.20 -8.51 -2.30
C PHE A 5 -0.50 -7.01 -2.28
N VAL A 6 -1.68 -6.65 -2.79
CA VAL A 6 -2.18 -5.27 -2.80
C VAL A 6 -3.37 -5.14 -1.84
N TYR A 7 -3.30 -4.14 -0.97
CA TYR A 7 -4.33 -3.88 0.07
C TYR A 7 -5.07 -2.56 -0.14
N GLY A 8 -4.49 -1.63 -0.93
CA GLY A 8 -4.96 -0.26 -1.07
C GLY A 8 -5.50 0.04 -2.46
N THR A 9 -5.12 1.19 -3.00
CA THR A 9 -5.67 1.75 -4.25
C THR A 9 -5.42 0.91 -5.51
N LEU A 10 -4.56 -0.11 -5.45
CA LEU A 10 -4.23 -0.99 -6.57
C LEU A 10 -5.20 -2.19 -6.71
N LYS A 11 -6.05 -2.46 -5.71
CA LYS A 11 -7.06 -3.51 -5.78
C LYS A 11 -8.07 -3.25 -6.91
N ARG A 12 -8.76 -4.30 -7.38
CA ARG A 12 -9.89 -4.14 -8.30
C ARG A 12 -10.93 -3.18 -7.75
N ASN A 13 -11.51 -2.37 -8.64
CA ASN A 13 -12.47 -1.32 -8.34
C ASN A 13 -11.93 -0.16 -7.48
N GLU A 14 -10.62 -0.10 -7.22
CA GLU A 14 -9.97 1.04 -6.57
C GLU A 14 -9.28 1.97 -7.58
N PRO A 15 -9.04 3.24 -7.23
CA PRO A 15 -8.68 4.29 -8.20
C PRO A 15 -7.42 4.04 -9.03
N ASN A 16 -6.46 3.27 -8.53
CA ASN A 16 -5.19 3.01 -9.21
C ASN A 16 -5.12 1.60 -9.82
N HIS A 17 -6.24 0.88 -9.96
CA HIS A 17 -6.22 -0.49 -10.48
C HIS A 17 -5.63 -0.62 -11.90
N THR A 18 -5.75 0.42 -12.71
CA THR A 18 -5.21 0.47 -14.09
C THR A 18 -3.71 0.15 -14.15
N TRP A 19 -2.94 0.45 -13.11
CA TRP A 19 -1.51 0.11 -13.02
C TRP A 19 -1.26 -1.41 -12.95
N MET A 20 -2.21 -2.17 -12.39
CA MET A 20 -2.15 -3.63 -12.37
C MET A 20 -2.52 -4.19 -13.75
N GLU A 21 -3.55 -3.66 -14.40
CA GLU A 21 -4.08 -4.17 -15.67
C GLU A 21 -3.26 -3.80 -16.91
N ASP A 22 -2.60 -2.63 -16.90
CA ASP A 22 -1.90 -2.13 -18.07
C ASP A 22 -0.69 -3.02 -18.41
N LYS A 23 -0.78 -3.67 -19.58
CA LYS A 23 0.23 -4.58 -20.12
C LYS A 23 1.50 -3.86 -20.54
N ALA A 24 1.46 -2.53 -20.76
CA ALA A 24 2.64 -1.73 -21.03
C ALA A 24 3.62 -1.72 -19.85
N PHE A 25 3.12 -1.93 -18.63
CA PHE A 25 3.95 -2.02 -17.42
C PHE A 25 4.42 -3.44 -17.09
N GLY A 26 4.07 -4.45 -17.90
CA GLY A 26 4.42 -5.85 -17.66
C GLY A 26 3.22 -6.75 -17.37
N TYR A 27 3.50 -8.03 -17.11
CA TYR A 27 2.49 -9.04 -16.81
C TYR A 27 1.97 -8.94 -15.37
N SER A 28 0.66 -9.07 -15.22
CA SER A 28 -0.04 -9.19 -13.95
C SER A 28 -1.29 -10.05 -14.12
N GLN A 29 -1.50 -11.02 -13.23
CA GLN A 29 -2.68 -11.88 -13.22
C GLN A 29 -3.20 -12.03 -11.79
N TYR A 30 -4.50 -11.74 -11.61
CA TYR A 30 -5.18 -11.99 -10.35
C TYR A 30 -5.20 -13.49 -10.02
N ILE A 31 -4.85 -13.83 -8.78
CA ILE A 31 -4.81 -15.22 -8.30
C ILE A 31 -5.93 -15.49 -7.30
N CYS A 32 -6.10 -14.63 -6.30
CA CYS A 32 -7.07 -14.83 -5.21
C CYS A 32 -7.28 -13.55 -4.39
N ASN A 33 -8.33 -13.54 -3.57
CA ASN A 33 -8.39 -12.66 -2.42
C ASN A 33 -7.41 -13.18 -1.37
N GLY A 34 -6.64 -12.25 -0.80
CA GLY A 34 -5.61 -12.52 0.19
C GLY A 34 -5.96 -11.92 1.54
N VAL A 35 -5.48 -12.53 2.62
CA VAL A 35 -5.48 -11.93 3.95
C VAL A 35 -4.10 -12.09 4.56
N THR A 36 -3.51 -11.02 5.10
CA THR A 36 -2.17 -11.11 5.74
C THR A 36 -2.20 -12.12 6.89
N VAL A 37 -1.16 -12.96 7.00
CA VAL A 37 -1.04 -13.92 8.11
C VAL A 37 -0.75 -13.17 9.42
N GLU A 38 0.19 -12.23 9.36
CA GLU A 38 0.51 -11.33 10.46
C GLU A 38 -0.45 -10.14 10.46
N LYS A 39 -0.68 -9.55 11.62
CA LYS A 39 -1.48 -8.32 11.74
C LYS A 39 -0.65 -7.10 11.38
N TYR A 40 -1.29 -6.13 10.73
CA TYR A 40 -0.69 -4.83 10.45
C TYR A 40 -1.72 -3.70 10.68
N PRO A 41 -1.26 -2.50 11.09
CA PRO A 41 -2.09 -1.31 11.06
C PRO A 41 -2.27 -0.84 9.60
N LEU A 42 -3.49 -0.92 9.09
CA LEU A 42 -3.89 -0.27 7.84
C LEU A 42 -4.67 0.99 8.17
N VAL A 43 -4.17 2.16 7.76
CA VAL A 43 -4.78 3.46 8.09
C VAL A 43 -5.00 4.30 6.85
N ILE A 44 -5.96 5.22 6.91
CA ILE A 44 -6.13 6.27 5.90
C ILE A 44 -5.61 7.58 6.48
N ALA A 45 -4.57 8.12 5.85
CA ALA A 45 -3.90 9.34 6.31
C ALA A 45 -3.68 10.34 5.16
N THR A 46 -3.01 11.45 5.48
CA THR A 46 -2.77 12.61 4.61
C THR A 46 -4.04 13.37 4.26
N ARG A 47 -3.89 14.61 3.78
CA ARG A 47 -5.03 15.37 3.22
C ARG A 47 -5.64 14.79 1.94
N TYR A 48 -5.02 13.76 1.38
CA TYR A 48 -5.44 13.09 0.14
C TYR A 48 -5.98 11.67 0.38
N ASN A 49 -6.21 11.30 1.64
CA ASN A 49 -6.84 10.03 2.05
C ASN A 49 -6.16 8.80 1.44
N ILE A 50 -4.84 8.74 1.56
CA ILE A 50 -4.03 7.64 1.05
C ILE A 50 -4.05 6.51 2.07
N PRO A 51 -4.31 5.25 1.67
CA PRO A 51 -4.15 4.09 2.54
C PRO A 51 -2.67 3.75 2.75
N PHE A 52 -2.28 3.47 3.99
CA PHE A 52 -0.94 3.03 4.36
C PHE A 52 -1.00 1.77 5.21
N LEU A 53 -0.25 0.75 4.82
CA LEU A 53 0.07 -0.38 5.69
C LEU A 53 1.35 -0.07 6.45
N LEU A 54 1.24 0.14 7.76
CA LEU A 54 2.37 0.52 8.61
C LEU A 54 3.22 -0.70 8.94
N ASP A 55 4.55 -0.55 8.93
CA ASP A 55 5.47 -1.64 9.28
C ASP A 55 5.56 -1.87 10.80
N VAL A 56 4.45 -2.33 11.37
CA VAL A 56 4.31 -2.72 12.79
C VAL A 56 3.65 -4.09 12.86
N PRO A 57 4.37 -5.17 12.50
CA PRO A 57 3.82 -6.52 12.53
C PRO A 57 3.33 -6.88 13.94
N GLY A 58 2.16 -7.50 14.00
CA GLY A 58 1.49 -7.91 15.24
C GLY A 58 0.47 -6.90 15.79
N GLU A 59 0.40 -5.69 15.23
CA GLU A 59 -0.56 -4.65 15.60
C GLU A 59 -1.65 -4.49 14.53
N GLY A 60 -2.83 -3.98 14.90
CA GLY A 60 -3.94 -3.81 13.96
C GLY A 60 -4.67 -5.11 13.65
N HIS A 61 -4.90 -5.37 12.36
CA HIS A 61 -5.74 -6.46 11.89
C HIS A 61 -5.03 -7.32 10.86
N ASN A 62 -5.59 -8.51 10.61
CA ASN A 62 -5.27 -9.28 9.42
C ASN A 62 -5.91 -8.57 8.22
N VAL A 63 -5.08 -7.96 7.38
CA VAL A 63 -5.53 -7.04 6.32
C VAL A 63 -5.95 -7.85 5.09
N THR A 64 -7.14 -7.54 4.58
CA THR A 64 -7.69 -8.10 3.34
C THR A 64 -7.14 -7.35 2.13
N GLY A 65 -6.88 -8.10 1.08
CA GLY A 65 -6.42 -7.57 -0.19
C GLY A 65 -6.49 -8.60 -1.30
N GLU A 66 -5.64 -8.43 -2.30
CA GLU A 66 -5.61 -9.27 -3.49
C GLU A 66 -4.19 -9.71 -3.80
N VAL A 67 -4.02 -10.96 -4.20
CA VAL A 67 -2.73 -11.51 -4.64
C VAL A 67 -2.71 -11.60 -6.15
N TYR A 68 -1.63 -11.07 -6.74
CA TYR A 68 -1.37 -11.12 -8.17
C TYR A 68 -0.05 -11.83 -8.44
N GLU A 69 -0.01 -12.66 -9.47
CA GLU A 69 1.24 -13.10 -10.09
C GLU A 69 1.74 -12.01 -11.04
N ILE A 70 3.01 -11.64 -10.94
CA ILE A 70 3.62 -10.58 -11.72
C ILE A 70 4.99 -10.98 -12.26
N ASP A 71 5.37 -10.34 -13.35
CA ASP A 71 6.74 -10.41 -13.87
C ASP A 71 7.64 -9.33 -13.25
N SER A 72 8.95 -9.44 -13.49
CA SER A 72 9.93 -8.47 -12.99
C SER A 72 9.72 -7.05 -13.55
N PRO A 73 9.37 -6.84 -14.84
CA PRO A 73 8.96 -5.53 -15.34
C PRO A 73 7.81 -4.88 -14.55
N LYS A 74 6.74 -5.62 -14.24
CA LYS A 74 5.62 -5.12 -13.44
C LYS A 74 6.07 -4.73 -12.05
N LEU A 75 6.89 -5.55 -11.40
CA LEU A 75 7.44 -5.27 -10.09
C LEU A 75 8.28 -3.97 -10.06
N GLN A 76 9.11 -3.74 -11.08
CA GLN A 76 9.91 -2.52 -11.20
C GLN A 76 9.04 -1.27 -11.41
N HIS A 77 7.96 -1.37 -12.19
CA HIS A 77 7.02 -0.26 -12.35
C HIS A 77 6.28 0.07 -11.06
N LEU A 78 5.88 -0.95 -10.30
CA LEU A 78 5.28 -0.77 -8.97
C LEU A 78 6.27 -0.11 -8.00
N ASP A 79 7.55 -0.48 -8.03
CA ASP A 79 8.58 0.16 -7.20
C ASP A 79 8.69 1.67 -7.49
N VAL A 80 8.65 2.07 -8.76
CA VAL A 80 8.64 3.48 -9.16
C VAL A 80 7.35 4.17 -8.72
N LEU A 81 6.19 3.53 -8.93
CA LEU A 81 4.89 4.07 -8.57
C LEU A 81 4.79 4.37 -7.07
N GLU A 82 5.24 3.43 -6.25
CA GLU A 82 5.23 3.49 -4.78
C GLU A 82 6.45 4.23 -4.22
N ARG A 83 7.34 4.75 -5.08
CA ARG A 83 8.55 5.50 -4.73
C ARG A 83 9.42 4.72 -3.74
N HIS A 84 9.59 3.43 -3.99
CA HIS A 84 10.47 2.56 -3.22
C HIS A 84 11.95 2.90 -3.46
N PRO A 85 12.84 2.89 -2.44
CA PRO A 85 12.58 2.65 -1.01
C PRO A 85 12.26 3.91 -0.18
N ASP A 86 12.20 5.09 -0.80
CA ASP A 86 12.12 6.37 -0.09
C ASP A 86 10.76 6.63 0.58
N TYR A 87 9.66 6.17 -0.03
CA TYR A 87 8.31 6.37 0.48
C TYR A 87 7.75 5.09 1.07
N TYR A 88 7.56 4.06 0.26
CA TYR A 88 7.28 2.71 0.75
C TYR A 88 8.52 1.82 0.67
N VAL A 89 8.60 0.83 1.56
CA VAL A 89 9.60 -0.22 1.50
C VAL A 89 8.92 -1.51 1.10
N ARG A 90 9.43 -2.15 0.05
CA ARG A 90 8.94 -3.44 -0.43
C ARG A 90 9.55 -4.56 0.41
N GLU A 91 8.71 -5.44 0.93
CA GLU A 91 9.08 -6.56 1.80
C GLU A 91 8.30 -7.81 1.40
N MET A 92 8.83 -9.00 1.74
CA MET A 92 8.12 -10.27 1.57
C MET A 92 7.35 -10.62 2.84
N ILE A 93 6.05 -10.90 2.71
CA ILE A 93 5.21 -11.37 3.82
C ILE A 93 4.49 -12.67 3.46
N GLU A 94 3.97 -13.37 4.47
CA GLU A 94 3.03 -14.48 4.25
C GLU A 94 1.58 -13.97 4.16
N VAL A 95 0.86 -14.44 3.15
CA VAL A 95 -0.56 -14.13 2.91
C VAL A 95 -1.34 -15.44 2.76
N GLN A 96 -2.51 -15.51 3.38
CA GLN A 96 -3.48 -16.58 3.13
C GLN A 96 -4.19 -16.31 1.80
N CYS A 97 -4.04 -17.21 0.84
CA CYS A 97 -4.58 -17.14 -0.51
C CYS A 97 -5.21 -18.49 -0.87
N GLY A 98 -6.54 -18.52 -1.04
CA GLY A 98 -7.25 -19.75 -1.44
C GLY A 98 -7.00 -20.95 -0.51
N GLY A 99 -6.88 -20.72 0.80
CA GLY A 99 -6.61 -21.75 1.80
C GLY A 99 -5.16 -22.21 1.91
N LYS A 100 -4.22 -21.53 1.22
CA LYS A 100 -2.78 -21.79 1.31
C LYS A 100 -2.04 -20.52 1.70
N LYS A 101 -0.90 -20.67 2.36
CA LYS A 101 0.05 -19.56 2.55
C LYS A 101 0.88 -19.38 1.28
N VAL A 102 0.98 -18.14 0.82
CA VAL A 102 1.88 -17.73 -0.27
C VAL A 102 2.78 -16.62 0.25
N SER A 103 4.03 -16.61 -0.21
CA SER A 103 4.95 -15.50 0.05
C SER A 103 4.77 -14.48 -1.06
N ALA A 104 4.48 -13.23 -0.69
CA ALA A 104 4.17 -12.16 -1.64
C ALA A 104 4.84 -10.85 -1.22
N TRP A 105 5.25 -10.07 -2.22
CA TRP A 105 5.73 -8.71 -2.04
C TRP A 105 4.60 -7.81 -1.56
N VAL A 106 4.89 -6.91 -0.63
CA VAL A 106 3.98 -5.86 -0.16
C VAL A 106 4.75 -4.55 0.03
N TYR A 107 4.08 -3.42 -0.13
CA TYR A 107 4.66 -2.09 0.12
C TYR A 107 4.24 -1.60 1.50
N LEU A 108 5.21 -1.43 2.40
CA LEU A 108 4.99 -1.00 3.79
C LEU A 108 5.52 0.42 4.03
N LEU A 109 4.81 1.19 4.85
CA LEU A 109 5.29 2.48 5.30
C LEU A 109 6.18 2.28 6.54
N ARG A 110 7.49 2.55 6.38
CA ARG A 110 8.48 2.62 7.47
C ARG A 110 8.73 4.06 7.94
N GLU A 111 9.32 4.23 9.12
CA GLU A 111 9.75 5.53 9.66
C GLU A 111 8.68 6.62 9.58
N PHE A 112 7.48 6.28 10.06
CA PHE A 112 6.31 7.13 10.02
C PHE A 112 6.12 7.93 11.30
N ARG A 113 5.32 9.00 11.24
CA ARG A 113 4.97 9.82 12.40
C ARG A 113 4.07 9.01 13.34
N PRO A 114 4.34 8.98 14.66
CA PRO A 114 3.60 8.14 15.60
C PRO A 114 2.07 8.33 15.60
N HIS A 115 1.58 9.55 15.32
CA HIS A 115 0.14 9.83 15.27
C HIS A 115 -0.64 9.02 14.23
N LEU A 116 0.04 8.38 13.26
CA LEU A 116 -0.62 7.46 12.34
C LEU A 116 -1.19 6.23 13.06
N LEU A 117 -0.67 5.88 14.25
CA LEU A 117 -1.23 4.80 15.09
C LEU A 117 -2.47 5.24 15.87
N ASP A 118 -2.79 6.53 15.90
CA ASP A 118 -4.01 7.05 16.51
C ASP A 118 -5.21 7.02 15.52
N GLU A 119 -4.95 6.77 14.23
CA GLU A 119 -6.00 6.62 13.22
C GLU A 119 -6.74 5.28 13.35
N PRO A 120 -8.02 5.20 12.95
CA PRO A 120 -8.73 3.94 12.91
C PRO A 120 -8.04 2.91 12.00
N PHE A 121 -7.82 1.71 12.54
CA PHE A 121 -7.27 0.60 11.78
C PHE A 121 -8.37 -0.09 10.96
N LEU A 122 -8.07 -0.37 9.70
CA LEU A 122 -8.99 -1.03 8.78
C LEU A 122 -8.60 -2.48 8.56
N GLU A 123 -9.61 -3.34 8.43
CA GLU A 123 -9.42 -4.73 7.94
C GLU A 123 -9.38 -4.79 6.42
N ASP A 124 -10.13 -3.90 5.76
CA ASP A 124 -10.21 -3.80 4.31
C ASP A 124 -10.39 -2.34 3.90
N TYR A 125 -9.58 -1.88 2.94
CA TYR A 125 -9.67 -0.51 2.43
C TYR A 125 -10.61 -0.46 1.23
N SER A 126 -11.45 0.59 1.17
CA SER A 126 -12.05 1.04 -0.07
C SER A 126 -12.14 2.55 -0.13
N SER A 127 -11.81 3.18 -1.26
CA SER A 127 -11.93 4.64 -1.40
C SER A 127 -13.35 5.14 -1.08
N THR A 128 -14.37 4.36 -1.46
CA THR A 128 -15.79 4.69 -1.21
C THR A 128 -16.33 4.00 0.04
N GLY A 129 -15.47 3.64 1.00
CA GLY A 129 -15.87 3.04 2.27
C GLY A 129 -16.70 3.97 3.15
N ASP A 130 -17.24 3.41 4.23
CA ASP A 130 -18.10 4.09 5.20
C ASP A 130 -17.37 5.14 6.06
N HIS A 131 -16.03 5.14 6.04
CA HIS A 131 -15.19 6.16 6.68
C HIS A 131 -15.33 7.56 6.07
N GLY A 132 -15.95 7.70 4.88
CA GLY A 132 -16.21 9.01 4.27
C GLY A 132 -14.94 9.78 3.85
N LYS A 133 -13.83 9.08 3.64
CA LYS A 133 -12.52 9.62 3.26
C LYS A 133 -12.10 9.13 1.86
N PRO A 134 -12.71 9.63 0.76
CA PRO A 134 -12.36 9.18 -0.59
C PRO A 134 -10.96 9.59 -0.99
N TYR A 135 -10.25 8.67 -1.65
CA TYR A 135 -8.91 8.92 -2.17
C TYR A 135 -8.92 10.06 -3.18
N VAL A 136 -7.99 11.00 -3.02
CA VAL A 136 -7.81 12.11 -3.97
C VAL A 136 -6.76 11.73 -5.00
N GLU A 137 -7.15 11.69 -6.27
CA GLU A 137 -6.26 11.30 -7.38
C GLU A 137 -5.05 12.22 -7.51
N ARG A 138 -3.92 11.68 -8.01
CA ARG A 138 -2.67 12.45 -8.14
C ARG A 138 -2.84 13.72 -9.00
N ALA A 139 -3.72 13.69 -10.00
CA ALA A 139 -3.98 14.82 -10.88
C ALA A 139 -4.69 16.00 -10.19
N GLU A 140 -5.40 15.74 -9.09
CA GLU A 140 -6.17 16.75 -8.34
C GLU A 140 -5.37 17.35 -7.17
N ARG A 141 -4.17 16.83 -6.90
CA ARG A 141 -3.34 17.24 -5.76
C ARG A 141 -2.61 18.54 -6.07
N ASP A 142 -2.45 19.36 -5.03
CA ASP A 142 -1.51 20.48 -5.06
C ASP A 142 -0.08 19.96 -5.24
N SER A 143 0.49 20.24 -6.41
CA SER A 143 1.84 19.79 -6.79
C SER A 143 2.95 20.48 -5.99
N SER A 144 2.66 21.60 -5.33
CA SER A 144 3.60 22.27 -4.43
C SER A 144 3.64 21.65 -3.02
N TYR A 145 2.65 20.79 -2.70
CA TYR A 145 2.54 20.16 -1.39
C TYR A 145 3.31 18.84 -1.31
N ASP A 146 4.26 18.78 -0.38
CA ASP A 146 4.98 17.54 -0.07
C ASP A 146 4.19 16.66 0.90
N VAL A 147 3.43 15.72 0.34
CA VAL A 147 2.65 14.71 1.08
C VAL A 147 3.51 13.90 2.06
N LYS A 148 4.82 13.76 1.82
CA LYS A 148 5.69 13.05 2.76
C LYS A 148 5.67 13.67 4.15
N LYS A 149 5.45 14.99 4.25
CA LYS A 149 5.41 15.70 5.54
C LYS A 149 4.28 15.24 6.45
N ASP A 150 3.18 14.73 5.88
CA ASP A 150 2.02 14.24 6.64
C ASP A 150 2.35 12.92 7.36
N VAL A 151 3.23 12.10 6.80
CA VAL A 151 3.38 10.69 7.25
C VAL A 151 4.79 10.31 7.64
N LYS A 152 5.85 10.88 7.05
CA LYS A 152 7.23 10.53 7.34
C LYS A 152 7.81 11.37 8.47
N LEU A 153 8.70 10.77 9.26
CA LEU A 153 9.61 11.49 10.13
C LEU A 153 10.60 12.27 9.24
N THR A 154 10.41 13.58 9.10
CA THR A 154 11.43 14.42 8.46
C THR A 154 12.64 14.51 9.38
N ASN A 155 13.73 13.81 9.03
CA ASN A 155 15.04 14.10 9.60
C ASN A 155 15.44 15.52 9.19
N HIS A 156 15.18 16.49 10.06
CA HIS A 156 15.94 17.73 10.03
C HIS A 156 17.37 17.41 10.44
N LYS A 157 18.18 16.85 9.53
CA LYS A 157 19.62 17.12 9.59
C LYS A 157 19.78 18.59 9.19
N GLN A 158 19.60 19.45 10.19
CA GLN A 158 20.14 20.79 10.18
C GLN A 158 21.66 20.59 10.17
N PHE A 159 22.27 20.70 9.00
CA PHE A 159 23.71 20.77 8.90
C PHE A 159 24.10 22.07 9.62
N ILE A 160 24.89 21.89 10.68
CA ILE A 160 25.60 22.92 11.44
C ILE A 160 26.64 23.56 10.52
#